data_AF-A0A3B9V204-F1
#
_entry.id   AF-A0A3B9V204-F1
#
_cell.length_a   1.000
_cell.length_b   1.000
_cell.length_c   1.000
_cell.angle_alpha   90.00
_cell.angle_beta   90.00
_cell.angle_gamma   90.00
#
_symmetry.space_group_name_H-M   'P 1'
#
loop_
_entity.id
_entity.type
_entity.pdbx_description
1 polymer ?
#
loop_
_entity_poly.entity_id
_entity_poly.type
_entity_poly.pdbx_seq_one_letter_code
_entity_poly.pdbx_strand_id
1 'polypeptide(L)'
;KEIDAYIADRLQEAIWREALHLINDGVASVAEIDAAITGGPGLRWAFMGTLLGWHVGSGPGGMRQNLTQFGPALELPWCHMQAPELTEALQTRIIEGCDEETGQRQFSELEKKRDRCLIE
;
A
#
# COMPACT_ATOMS: atom_id res chain seq x y z
N LYS A 1 5.72 -3.21 -23.63
CA LYS A 1 7.10 -2.72 -23.76
C LYS A 1 7.79 -3.01 -22.44
N GLU A 2 9.03 -3.46 -22.47
CA GLU A 2 9.81 -3.65 -21.25
C GLU A 2 10.27 -2.29 -20.71
N ILE A 3 10.25 -2.15 -19.38
CA ILE A 3 10.70 -0.97 -18.64
C ILE A 3 11.39 -1.45 -17.37
N ASP A 4 12.32 -0.65 -16.85
CA ASP A 4 13.01 -0.95 -15.59
C ASP A 4 12.01 -1.10 -14.43
N ALA A 5 12.27 -2.10 -13.57
CA ALA A 5 11.44 -2.52 -12.45
C ALA A 5 10.02 -2.97 -12.82
N TYR A 6 9.79 -3.36 -14.09
CA TYR A 6 8.51 -3.86 -14.60
C TYR A 6 7.32 -2.95 -14.19
N ILE A 7 6.08 -3.44 -14.24
CA ILE A 7 4.90 -2.65 -13.85
C ILE A 7 4.52 -2.90 -12.40
N ALA A 8 4.55 -4.16 -11.96
CA ALA A 8 4.13 -4.54 -10.61
C ALA A 8 5.04 -3.91 -9.54
N ASP A 9 6.36 -4.02 -9.68
CA ASP A 9 7.28 -3.51 -8.65
C ASP A 9 7.21 -1.99 -8.56
N ARG A 10 7.01 -1.28 -9.67
CA ARG A 10 6.79 0.18 -9.65
C ARG A 10 5.55 0.60 -8.87
N LEU A 11 4.46 -0.17 -8.98
CA LEU A 11 3.22 0.11 -8.23
C LEU A 11 3.40 -0.22 -6.74
N GLN A 12 4.09 -1.32 -6.43
CA GLN A 12 4.43 -1.68 -5.06
C GLN A 12 5.36 -0.64 -4.42
N GLU A 13 6.35 -0.16 -5.16
CA GLU A 13 7.30 0.84 -4.69
C GLU A 13 6.62 2.19 -4.42
N ALA A 14 5.61 2.58 -5.21
CA ALA A 14 4.85 3.80 -4.94
C ALA A 14 4.13 3.75 -3.59
N ILE A 15 3.55 2.60 -3.23
CA ILE A 15 2.91 2.39 -1.92
C ILE A 15 3.97 2.37 -0.82
N TRP A 16 5.09 1.69 -1.05
CA TRP A 16 6.19 1.61 -0.09
C TRP A 16 6.76 2.98 0.26
N ARG A 17 6.99 3.83 -0.74
CA ARG A 17 7.52 5.19 -0.53
C ARG A 17 6.58 6.04 0.32
N GLU A 18 5.27 5.96 0.08
CA GLU A 18 4.29 6.69 0.88
C GLU A 18 4.21 6.14 2.31
N ALA A 19 4.22 4.82 2.49
CA ALA A 19 4.26 4.20 3.82
C ALA A 19 5.48 4.68 4.63
N LEU A 20 6.64 4.78 4.00
CA LEU A 20 7.85 5.32 4.63
C LEU A 20 7.67 6.75 5.13
N HIS A 21 7.01 7.62 4.36
CA HIS A 21 6.72 9.00 4.79
C HIS A 21 5.76 9.04 5.97
N LEU A 22 4.66 8.29 5.89
CA LEU A 22 3.66 8.24 6.95
C LEU A 22 4.25 7.76 8.29
N ILE A 23 5.15 6.76 8.24
CA ILE A 23 5.89 6.31 9.41
C ILE A 23 6.91 7.36 9.85
N ASN A 24 7.66 7.93 8.89
CA ASN A 24 8.69 8.92 9.17
C ASN A 24 8.14 10.18 9.88
N ASP A 25 6.94 10.60 9.49
CA ASP A 25 6.31 11.81 9.99
C ASP A 25 5.43 11.53 11.23
N GLY A 26 5.38 10.26 11.68
CA GLY A 26 4.61 9.84 12.85
C GLY A 26 3.09 9.89 12.64
N VAL A 27 2.64 9.85 11.37
CA VAL A 27 1.23 9.84 11.00
C VAL A 27 0.62 8.45 11.20
N ALA A 28 1.40 7.39 11.00
CA ALA A 28 0.96 6.01 11.18
C ALA A 28 2.10 5.11 11.66
N SER A 29 1.75 4.06 12.42
CA SER A 29 2.62 2.93 12.74
C SER A 29 2.63 1.89 11.62
N VAL A 30 3.60 0.96 11.65
CA VAL A 30 3.68 -0.17 10.69
C VAL A 30 2.36 -0.96 10.67
N ALA A 31 1.84 -1.32 11.85
CA ALA A 31 0.59 -2.06 11.97
C ALA A 31 -0.63 -1.30 11.42
N GLU A 32 -0.68 0.03 11.56
CA GLU A 32 -1.76 0.84 10.97
C GLU A 32 -1.67 0.90 9.45
N ILE A 33 -0.46 0.98 8.88
CA ILE A 33 -0.25 0.88 7.43
C ILE A 33 -0.73 -0.48 6.90
N ASP A 34 -0.29 -1.57 7.53
CA ASP A 34 -0.65 -2.93 7.11
C ASP A 34 -2.15 -3.19 7.28
N ALA A 35 -2.77 -2.71 8.38
CA ALA A 35 -4.21 -2.78 8.57
C ALA A 35 -4.98 -1.93 7.54
N ALA A 36 -4.50 -0.74 7.18
CA ALA A 36 -5.14 0.10 6.16
C ALA A 36 -5.15 -0.59 4.80
N ILE A 37 -4.04 -1.25 4.41
CA ILE A 37 -3.97 -1.99 3.15
C ILE A 37 -4.83 -3.26 3.22
N THR A 38 -4.58 -4.14 4.19
CA THR A 38 -5.24 -5.46 4.27
C THR A 38 -6.72 -5.37 4.65
N GLY A 39 -7.15 -4.31 5.32
CA GLY A 39 -8.55 -4.02 5.65
C GLY A 39 -9.26 -3.11 4.63
N GLY A 40 -8.52 -2.47 3.72
CA GLY A 40 -9.04 -1.49 2.77
C GLY A 40 -8.78 -1.89 1.30
N PRO A 41 -7.90 -1.18 0.57
CA PRO A 41 -7.61 -1.48 -0.83
C PRO A 41 -7.13 -2.88 -1.15
N GLY A 42 -6.37 -3.52 -0.27
CA GLY A 42 -5.77 -4.83 -0.53
C GLY A 42 -6.80 -5.91 -0.86
N LEU A 43 -7.92 -5.94 -0.11
CA LEU A 43 -9.01 -6.90 -0.35
C LEU A 43 -9.60 -6.77 -1.75
N ARG A 44 -9.88 -5.53 -2.19
CA ARG A 44 -10.42 -5.31 -3.55
C ARG A 44 -9.38 -5.61 -4.63
N TRP A 45 -8.10 -5.32 -4.38
CA TRP A 45 -7.03 -5.53 -5.36
C TRP A 45 -6.76 -7.00 -5.67
N ALA A 46 -7.01 -7.91 -4.71
CA ALA A 46 -6.91 -9.35 -4.96
C ALA A 46 -7.88 -9.83 -6.05
N PHE A 47 -9.05 -9.19 -6.19
CA PHE A 47 -10.08 -9.59 -7.16
C PHE A 47 -10.17 -8.64 -8.36
N MET A 48 -9.75 -7.38 -8.20
CA MET A 48 -9.92 -6.34 -9.20
C MET A 48 -8.83 -5.27 -9.10
N GLY A 49 -8.02 -5.17 -10.15
CA GLY A 49 -6.94 -4.18 -10.22
C GLY A 49 -7.43 -2.73 -10.11
N THR A 50 -6.54 -1.82 -9.69
CA THR A 50 -6.83 -0.43 -9.30
C THR A 50 -7.76 0.31 -10.26
N LEU A 51 -7.49 0.29 -11.57
CA LEU A 51 -8.27 1.06 -12.54
C LEU A 51 -9.70 0.54 -12.69
N LEU A 52 -9.89 -0.78 -12.72
CA LEU A 52 -11.23 -1.37 -12.81
C LEU A 52 -11.99 -1.20 -11.48
N GLY A 53 -11.28 -1.28 -10.35
CA GLY A 53 -11.84 -1.00 -9.03
C GLY A 53 -12.40 0.43 -8.94
N TRP A 54 -11.65 1.43 -9.43
CA TRP A 54 -12.14 2.81 -9.53
C TRP A 54 -13.27 2.99 -10.52
N HIS A 55 -13.23 2.27 -11.66
CA HIS A 55 -14.31 2.27 -12.63
C HIS A 55 -15.62 1.80 -12.00
N VAL A 56 -15.62 0.62 -11.36
CA VAL A 56 -16.82 0.06 -10.71
C VAL A 56 -17.24 0.88 -9.48
N GLY A 57 -16.28 1.36 -8.69
CA GLY A 57 -16.53 2.19 -7.50
C GLY A 57 -17.19 3.54 -7.81
N SER A 58 -17.20 3.96 -9.08
CA SER A 58 -17.82 5.21 -9.53
C SER A 58 -19.24 5.00 -10.08
N GLY A 59 -19.83 3.81 -9.91
CA GLY A 59 -21.18 3.48 -10.36
C GLY A 59 -21.32 3.37 -11.89
N PRO A 60 -22.54 3.44 -12.43
CA PRO A 60 -22.80 3.24 -13.86
C PRO A 60 -22.07 4.22 -14.80
N GLY A 61 -21.65 5.39 -14.31
CA GLY A 61 -20.84 6.35 -15.07
C GLY A 61 -19.38 5.96 -15.23
N GLY A 62 -18.92 4.96 -14.49
CA GLY A 62 -17.61 4.35 -14.62
C GLY A 62 -16.45 5.34 -14.42
N MET A 63 -15.32 5.02 -15.07
CA MET A 63 -14.11 5.85 -15.02
C MET A 63 -14.32 7.27 -15.56
N ARG A 64 -15.27 7.50 -16.46
CA ARG A 64 -15.57 8.87 -16.95
C ARG A 64 -16.09 9.74 -15.81
N GLN A 65 -17.03 9.21 -15.03
CA GLN A 65 -17.53 9.89 -13.85
C GLN A 65 -16.42 10.04 -12.80
N ASN A 66 -15.61 8.99 -12.57
CA ASN A 66 -14.48 9.04 -11.66
C ASN A 66 -13.55 10.23 -11.96
N LEU A 67 -13.07 10.34 -13.21
CA LEU A 67 -12.14 11.39 -13.61
C LEU A 67 -12.74 12.79 -13.54
N THR A 68 -14.06 12.92 -13.81
CA THR A 68 -14.76 14.21 -13.69
C THR A 68 -14.86 14.66 -12.24
N GLN A 69 -15.13 13.72 -11.33
CA GLN A 69 -15.36 14.01 -9.91
C GLN A 69 -14.08 14.12 -9.10
N PHE A 70 -13.15 13.18 -9.29
CA PHE A 70 -11.94 13.02 -8.47
C PHE A 70 -10.65 13.39 -9.19
N GLY A 71 -10.67 13.61 -10.51
CA GLY A 71 -9.51 14.08 -11.26
C GLY A 71 -8.83 15.32 -10.65
N PRO A 72 -9.59 16.34 -10.17
CA PRO A 72 -8.99 17.49 -9.50
C PRO A 72 -8.17 17.16 -8.23
N ALA A 73 -8.42 16.03 -7.58
CA ALA A 73 -7.68 15.63 -6.39
C ALA A 73 -6.24 15.18 -6.70
N LEU A 74 -5.90 14.91 -7.97
CA LEU A 74 -4.54 14.57 -8.39
C LEU A 74 -3.53 15.72 -8.20
N GLU A 75 -4.02 16.96 -8.11
CA GLU A 75 -3.20 18.15 -7.84
C GLU A 75 -2.91 18.35 -6.34
N LEU A 76 -3.56 17.57 -5.46
CA LEU A 76 -3.36 17.66 -4.03
C LEU A 76 -2.08 16.92 -3.64
N PRO A 77 -1.26 17.48 -2.73
CA PRO A 77 0.02 16.89 -2.33
C PRO A 77 -0.18 15.79 -1.28
N TRP A 78 -1.04 14.80 -1.56
CA TRP A 78 -1.37 13.74 -0.62
C TRP A 78 -0.39 12.58 -0.59
N CYS A 79 0.32 12.32 -1.70
CA CYS A 79 1.21 11.17 -1.81
C CYS A 79 2.61 11.59 -2.29
N HIS A 80 3.62 10.92 -1.76
CA HIS A 80 5.02 11.19 -2.03
C HIS A 80 5.62 10.14 -2.96
N MET A 81 5.99 10.55 -4.17
CA MET A 81 6.60 9.65 -5.16
C MET A 81 8.11 9.45 -4.97
N GLN A 82 8.76 10.30 -4.19
CA GLN A 82 10.16 10.15 -3.79
C GLN A 82 10.19 9.62 -2.35
N ALA A 83 11.06 8.65 -2.07
CA ALA A 83 11.24 8.13 -0.72
C ALA A 83 11.81 9.20 0.22
N PRO A 84 11.51 9.16 1.53
CA PRO A 84 12.26 9.94 2.51
C PRO A 84 13.70 9.40 2.61
N GLU A 85 14.59 10.19 3.21
CA GLU A 85 15.91 9.68 3.57
C GLU A 85 15.76 8.54 4.59
N LEU A 86 16.44 7.43 4.33
CA LEU A 86 16.41 6.25 5.20
C LEU A 86 17.34 6.44 6.41
N THR A 87 16.98 7.38 7.27
CA THR A 87 17.71 7.67 8.52
C THR A 87 17.72 6.47 9.45
N GLU A 88 18.70 6.39 10.36
CA GLU A 88 18.74 5.34 11.39
C GLU A 88 17.44 5.33 12.22
N ALA A 89 16.90 6.49 12.56
CA ALA A 89 15.64 6.61 13.31
C ALA A 89 14.43 6.06 12.53
N LEU A 90 14.37 6.27 11.21
CA LEU A 90 13.30 5.68 10.40
C LEU A 90 13.46 4.16 10.30
N GLN A 91 14.68 3.67 10.08
CA GLN A 91 14.97 2.23 10.05
C GLN A 91 14.57 1.56 11.36
N THR A 92 14.96 2.13 12.51
CA THR A 92 14.60 1.62 13.83
C THR A 92 13.08 1.55 14.00
N ARG A 93 12.34 2.61 13.63
CA ARG A 93 10.86 2.60 13.73
C ARG A 93 10.20 1.51 12.90
N ILE A 94 10.71 1.26 11.68
CA ILE A 94 10.18 0.21 10.81
C ILE A 94 10.49 -1.17 11.40
N ILE A 95 11.74 -1.39 11.85
CA ILE A 95 12.18 -2.66 12.44
C ILE A 95 11.36 -2.96 13.69
N GLU A 96 11.30 -2.03 14.64
CA GLU A 96 10.54 -2.18 15.88
C GLU A 96 9.04 -2.37 15.59
N GLY A 97 8.47 -1.61 14.65
CA GLY A 97 7.07 -1.78 14.25
C GLY A 97 6.78 -3.16 13.65
N CYS A 98 7.67 -3.70 12.82
CA CYS A 98 7.56 -5.06 12.30
C CYS A 98 7.71 -6.12 13.41
N ASP A 99 8.60 -5.91 14.37
CA ASP A 99 8.81 -6.81 15.51
C ASP A 99 7.56 -6.81 16.42
N GLU A 100 6.99 -5.64 16.70
CA GLU A 100 5.74 -5.49 17.44
C GLU A 100 4.57 -6.17 16.73
N GLU A 101 4.42 -5.90 15.42
CA GLU A 101 3.36 -6.52 14.62
C GLU A 101 3.55 -8.03 14.46
N THR A 102 4.78 -8.53 14.46
CA THR A 102 5.08 -9.97 14.48
C THR A 102 4.75 -10.57 15.85
N GLY A 103 5.01 -9.86 16.94
CA GLY A 103 4.82 -10.34 18.31
C GLY A 103 5.61 -11.62 18.57
N GLN A 104 4.98 -12.64 19.16
CA GLN A 104 5.64 -13.91 19.48
C GLN A 104 5.58 -14.97 18.37
N ARG A 105 5.01 -14.64 17.21
CA ARG A 105 4.85 -15.60 16.09
C ARG A 105 6.19 -15.87 15.43
N GLN A 106 6.45 -17.12 15.09
CA GLN A 106 7.61 -17.47 14.30
C GLN A 106 7.40 -17.06 12.84
N PHE A 107 8.49 -16.72 12.15
CA PHE A 107 8.47 -16.39 10.72
C PHE A 107 7.71 -17.45 9.89
N SER A 108 7.97 -18.73 10.15
CA SER A 108 7.30 -19.83 9.42
C SER A 108 5.79 -19.88 9.64
N GLU A 109 5.27 -19.33 10.74
CA GLU A 109 3.83 -19.24 10.97
C GLU A 109 3.22 -18.10 10.14
N LEU A 110 3.91 -16.97 10.03
CA LEU A 110 3.50 -15.85 9.19
C LEU A 110 3.48 -16.25 7.71
N GLU A 111 4.53 -16.95 7.26
CA GLU A 111 4.62 -17.47 5.89
C GLU A 111 3.47 -18.44 5.57
N LYS A 112 3.25 -19.45 6.44
CA LYS A 112 2.13 -20.40 6.26
C LYS A 112 0.77 -19.72 6.26
N LYS A 113 0.59 -18.67 7.05
CA LYS A 113 -0.65 -17.89 7.06
C LYS A 113 -0.84 -17.18 5.72
N ARG A 114 0.17 -16.46 5.24
CA ARG A 114 0.16 -15.77 3.94
C ARG A 114 -0.19 -16.75 2.82
N ASP A 115 0.55 -17.86 2.73
CA ASP A 115 0.40 -18.81 1.63
C ASP A 115 -0.98 -19.47 1.62
N ARG A 116 -1.53 -19.78 2.80
CA ARG A 116 -2.90 -20.30 2.91
C ARG A 116 -3.93 -19.29 2.39
N CYS A 117 -3.82 -18.03 2.79
CA CYS A 117 -4.72 -16.97 2.34
C CYS A 117 -4.62 -16.65 0.84
N LEU A 118 -3.56 -17.10 0.14
CA LEU A 118 -3.41 -16.93 -1.29
C LEU A 118 -4.04 -18.08 -2.11
N ILE A 119 -4.26 -19.24 -1.48
CA ILE A 119 -4.79 -20.44 -2.14
C ILE A 119 -6.30 -20.60 -1.92
N GLU A 120 -6.78 -20.25 -0.72
CA GLU A 120 -8.18 -20.34 -0.31
C GLU A 120 -8.98 -19.08 -0.66
#